data_AF-A0A959UYH9-F1
#
_entry.id   AF-A0A959UYH9-F1
#
_cell.length_a   1.000
_cell.length_b   1.000
_cell.length_c   1.000
_cell.angle_alpha   90.00
_cell.angle_beta   90.00
_cell.angle_gamma   90.00
#
_symmetry.space_group_name_H-M   'P 1'
#
loop_
_entity.id
_entity.type
_entity.pdbx_description
1 polymer ?
#
loop_
_entity_poly.entity_id
_entity_poly.type
_entity_poly.pdbx_seq_one_letter_code
_entity_poly.pdbx_strand_id
1 'polypeptide(L)'
;MNEDSPLASALELAWGTLKDWAAELSSLLPNFLVALLVLLLFLPLARLVRSGAKRLTARTSDSPALQGLAGQMAFLGMLALGVVIALNVLHLDKTVTSLLAGAGIIGIALGFAFQDISANFIAGVFMAFRRPISVGDIIETNGYTGKVE
;
A
#
# COMPACT_ATOMS: atom_id res chain seq x y z
N MET A 1 37.02 -9.53 52.50
CA MET A 1 37.58 -9.16 51.19
C MET A 1 36.70 -9.85 50.17
N ASN A 2 35.77 -9.09 49.59
CA ASN A 2 34.85 -9.58 48.55
C ASN A 2 35.66 -9.86 47.29
N GLU A 3 35.70 -11.12 46.89
CA GLU A 3 36.06 -11.52 45.53
C GLU A 3 34.82 -12.13 44.87
N ASP A 4 33.75 -11.36 44.78
CA ASP A 4 32.69 -11.64 43.82
C ASP A 4 33.31 -11.39 42.44
N SER A 5 33.88 -12.46 41.88
CA SER A 5 34.64 -12.41 40.64
C SER A 5 33.73 -11.83 39.54
N PRO A 6 34.09 -10.70 38.89
CA PRO A 6 33.22 -10.00 37.93
C PRO A 6 32.77 -10.88 36.74
N LEU A 7 33.48 -11.99 36.53
CA LEU A 7 33.15 -13.03 35.57
C LEU A 7 31.90 -13.84 35.96
N ALA A 8 31.67 -14.12 37.25
CA ALA A 8 30.51 -14.87 37.73
C ALA A 8 29.21 -14.08 37.49
N SER A 9 29.20 -12.78 37.79
CA SER A 9 28.08 -11.89 37.48
C SER A 9 27.84 -11.74 35.98
N ALA A 10 28.90 -11.69 35.17
CA ALA A 10 28.77 -11.62 33.71
C ALA A 10 28.16 -12.91 33.13
N LEU A 11 28.50 -14.07 33.69
CA LEU A 11 27.94 -15.37 33.28
C LEU A 11 26.47 -15.52 33.67
N GLU A 12 26.06 -15.04 34.84
CA GLU A 12 24.63 -15.04 35.22
C GLU A 12 23.79 -14.11 34.34
N LEU A 13 24.29 -12.92 34.01
CA LEU A 13 23.63 -12.00 33.07
C LEU A 13 23.54 -12.59 31.66
N ALA A 14 24.59 -13.28 31.20
CA ALA A 14 24.59 -13.97 29.91
C ALA A 14 23.59 -15.14 29.90
N TRP A 15 23.48 -15.90 31.00
CA TRP A 15 22.52 -17.00 31.10
C TRP A 15 21.07 -16.51 31.19
N GLY A 16 20.84 -15.38 31.87
CA GLY A 16 19.54 -14.70 31.93
C GLY A 16 19.08 -14.26 30.53
N THR A 17 19.91 -13.50 29.83
CA THR A 17 19.60 -13.03 28.48
C THR A 17 19.37 -14.17 27.48
N LEU A 18 20.16 -15.25 27.54
CA LEU A 18 19.95 -16.45 26.71
C LEU A 18 18.61 -17.14 26.97
N LYS A 19 18.17 -17.23 28.23
CA LYS A 19 16.86 -17.79 28.59
C LYS A 19 15.72 -16.91 28.12
N ASP A 20 15.85 -15.60 28.28
CA ASP A 20 14.86 -14.64 27.84
C ASP A 20 14.69 -14.71 26.31
N TRP A 21 15.80 -14.79 25.57
CA TRP A 21 15.79 -14.96 24.11
C TRP A 21 15.20 -16.31 23.68
N ALA A 22 15.48 -17.39 24.41
CA ALA A 22 14.91 -18.70 24.12
C ALA A 22 13.39 -18.73 24.37
N ALA A 23 12.92 -18.05 25.42
CA ALA A 23 11.50 -17.91 25.73
C ALA A 23 10.79 -17.06 24.67
N GLU A 24 11.38 -15.94 24.24
CA GLU A 24 10.87 -15.11 23.14
C GLU A 24 10.82 -15.90 21.81
N LEU A 25 11.84 -16.68 21.48
CA LEU A 25 11.81 -17.49 20.26
C LEU A 25 10.69 -18.53 20.28
N SER A 26 10.44 -19.14 21.44
CA SER A 26 9.37 -20.12 21.62
C SER A 26 7.97 -19.52 21.47
N SER A 27 7.78 -18.26 21.89
CA SER A 27 6.50 -17.55 21.75
C SER A 27 6.29 -17.00 20.33
N LEU A 28 7.36 -16.75 19.58
CA LEU A 28 7.31 -16.29 18.19
C LEU A 28 6.99 -17.42 17.19
N LEU A 29 7.41 -18.66 17.46
CA LEU A 29 7.18 -19.83 16.59
C LEU A 29 5.70 -20.02 16.16
N PRO A 30 4.70 -20.04 17.06
CA PRO A 30 3.30 -20.18 16.65
C PRO A 30 2.81 -18.98 15.84
N ASN A 31 3.21 -17.75 16.18
CA ASN A 31 2.83 -16.55 15.44
C ASN A 31 3.42 -16.55 14.02
N PHE A 32 4.65 -17.04 13.86
CA PHE A 32 5.28 -17.23 12.54
C PHE A 32 4.50 -18.19 11.64
N LEU A 33 4.00 -19.30 12.18
CA LEU A 33 3.17 -20.23 11.43
C LEU A 33 1.86 -19.58 10.98
N VAL A 34 1.20 -18.82 11.86
CA VAL A 34 -0.04 -18.11 11.51
C VAL A 34 0.23 -17.02 10.47
N ALA A 35 1.30 -16.24 10.62
CA ALA A 35 1.69 -15.22 9.64
C ALA A 35 2.00 -15.83 8.27
N LEU A 36 2.68 -16.98 8.24
CA LEU A 36 2.93 -17.73 7.01
C LEU A 36 1.63 -18.23 6.37
N LEU A 37 0.70 -18.77 7.16
CA LEU A 37 -0.61 -19.19 6.68
C LEU A 37 -1.39 -18.00 6.10
N VAL A 38 -1.37 -16.84 6.77
CA VAL A 38 -1.99 -15.60 6.26
C VAL A 38 -1.41 -15.23 4.90
N LEU A 39 -0.08 -15.22 4.75
CA LEU A 39 0.55 -14.93 3.45
C LEU A 39 0.15 -15.96 2.38
N LEU A 40 0.17 -17.25 2.73
CA LEU A 40 -0.24 -18.32 1.82
C LEU A 40 -1.69 -18.20 1.38
N LEU A 41 -2.60 -17.72 2.24
CA LEU A 41 -3.99 -17.43 1.91
C LEU A 41 -4.14 -16.17 1.04
N PHE A 42 -3.30 -15.17 1.24
CA PHE A 42 -3.33 -13.93 0.45
C PHE A 42 -2.79 -14.11 -0.97
N LEU A 43 -1.88 -15.05 -1.21
CA LEU A 43 -1.38 -15.32 -2.57
C LEU A 43 -2.47 -15.73 -3.59
N PRO A 44 -3.33 -16.73 -3.33
CA PRO A 44 -4.44 -17.06 -4.23
C PRO A 44 -5.47 -15.93 -4.27
N LEU A 45 -5.70 -15.22 -3.16
CA LEU A 45 -6.62 -14.08 -3.12
C LEU A 45 -6.14 -12.92 -4.00
N ALA A 46 -4.85 -12.60 -3.97
CA ALA A 46 -4.22 -11.61 -4.84
C ALA A 46 -4.29 -12.01 -6.32
N ARG A 47 -4.14 -13.31 -6.63
CA ARG A 47 -4.34 -13.82 -8.00
C ARG A 47 -5.79 -13.69 -8.44
N LEU A 48 -6.74 -13.95 -7.56
CA LEU A 48 -8.17 -13.79 -7.83
C LEU A 48 -8.51 -12.32 -8.11
N VAL A 49 -8.05 -11.41 -7.25
CA VAL A 49 -8.22 -9.95 -7.40
C VAL A 49 -7.59 -9.46 -8.70
N ARG A 50 -6.38 -9.94 -9.06
CA ARG A 50 -5.73 -9.65 -10.33
C ARG A 50 -6.58 -10.07 -11.53
N SER A 51 -7.15 -11.27 -11.49
CA SER A 51 -8.01 -11.78 -12.56
C SER A 51 -9.31 -10.95 -12.66
N GLY A 52 -9.92 -10.61 -11.52
CA GLY A 52 -11.07 -9.73 -11.45
C GLY A 52 -10.79 -8.35 -12.05
N ALA A 53 -9.68 -7.73 -11.67
CA ALA A 53 -9.25 -6.45 -12.21
C ALA A 53 -9.05 -6.50 -13.73
N LYS A 54 -8.35 -7.52 -14.25
CA LYS A 54 -8.19 -7.72 -15.70
C LYS A 54 -9.53 -7.85 -16.42
N ARG A 55 -10.46 -8.64 -15.87
CA ARG A 55 -11.80 -8.83 -16.44
C ARG A 55 -12.63 -7.55 -16.44
N LEU A 56 -12.54 -6.75 -15.38
CA LEU A 56 -13.24 -5.46 -15.30
C LEU A 56 -12.69 -4.47 -16.32
N THR A 57 -11.36 -4.33 -16.40
CA THR A 57 -10.73 -3.43 -17.37
C THR A 57 -11.00 -3.85 -18.81
N ALA A 58 -11.07 -5.16 -19.09
CA ALA A 58 -11.42 -5.67 -20.42
C ALA A 58 -12.83 -5.29 -20.89
N ARG A 59 -13.74 -4.87 -19.99
CA ARG A 59 -15.07 -4.36 -20.38
C ARG A 59 -15.04 -2.92 -20.89
N THR A 60 -13.97 -2.18 -20.62
CA THR A 60 -13.86 -0.74 -20.90
C THR A 60 -12.73 -0.43 -21.87
N SER A 61 -11.72 -1.28 -21.98
CA SER A 61 -10.62 -1.10 -22.91
C SER A 61 -10.07 -2.42 -23.44
N ASP A 62 -9.93 -2.50 -24.76
CA ASP A 62 -9.30 -3.63 -25.47
C ASP A 62 -7.77 -3.63 -25.36
N SER A 63 -7.16 -2.60 -24.76
CA SER A 63 -5.71 -2.50 -24.63
C SER A 63 -5.16 -3.55 -23.64
N PRO A 64 -4.35 -4.51 -24.10
CA PRO A 64 -3.74 -5.52 -23.22
C PRO A 64 -2.79 -4.89 -22.19
N ALA A 65 -2.18 -3.75 -22.53
CA ALA A 65 -1.30 -3.00 -21.64
C ALA A 65 -2.06 -2.45 -20.43
N LEU A 66 -3.23 -1.83 -20.65
CA LEU A 66 -4.05 -1.28 -19.57
C LEU A 66 -4.60 -2.38 -18.65
N GLN A 67 -5.05 -3.49 -19.23
CA GLN A 67 -5.49 -4.66 -18.46
C GLN A 67 -4.34 -5.25 -17.64
N GLY A 68 -3.14 -5.33 -18.22
CA GLY A 68 -1.91 -5.77 -17.56
C GLY A 68 -1.56 -4.89 -16.36
N LEU A 69 -1.54 -3.57 -16.55
CA LEU A 69 -1.25 -2.59 -15.52
C LEU A 69 -2.27 -2.64 -14.38
N ALA A 70 -3.57 -2.58 -14.69
CA ALA A 70 -4.64 -2.63 -13.69
C ALA A 70 -4.58 -3.91 -12.86
N GLY A 71 -4.39 -5.06 -13.52
CA GLY A 71 -4.21 -6.34 -12.83
C GLY A 71 -2.97 -6.38 -11.94
N GLN A 72 -1.86 -5.81 -12.39
CA GLN A 72 -0.62 -5.78 -11.61
C GLN A 72 -0.73 -4.86 -10.39
N MET A 73 -1.34 -3.69 -10.53
CA MET A 73 -1.60 -2.77 -9.43
C MET A 73 -2.51 -3.42 -8.38
N ALA A 74 -3.57 -4.09 -8.82
CA ALA A 74 -4.49 -4.80 -7.92
C ALA A 74 -3.79 -5.97 -7.19
N PHE A 75 -2.93 -6.72 -7.89
CA PHE A 75 -2.12 -7.77 -7.27
C PHE A 75 -1.18 -7.24 -6.20
N LEU A 76 -0.41 -6.20 -6.51
CA LEU A 76 0.54 -5.59 -5.59
C LEU A 76 -0.17 -4.99 -4.36
N GLY A 77 -1.30 -4.32 -4.56
CA GLY A 77 -2.11 -3.79 -3.46
C GLY A 77 -2.63 -4.90 -2.54
N MET A 78 -3.17 -5.98 -3.11
CA MET A 78 -3.65 -7.12 -2.32
C MET A 78 -2.51 -7.82 -1.57
N LEU A 79 -1.35 -7.99 -2.21
CA LEU A 79 -0.18 -8.60 -1.57
C LEU A 79 0.36 -7.73 -0.44
N ALA A 80 0.43 -6.41 -0.64
CA ALA A 80 0.87 -5.46 0.38
C ALA A 80 -0.05 -5.51 1.62
N LEU A 81 -1.37 -5.62 1.43
CA LEU A 81 -2.31 -5.83 2.54
C LEU A 81 -2.02 -7.13 3.29
N GLY A 82 -1.73 -8.22 2.57
CA GLY A 82 -1.36 -9.49 3.19
C GLY A 82 -0.10 -9.40 4.03
N VAL A 83 0.92 -8.67 3.54
CA VAL A 83 2.15 -8.40 4.29
C VAL A 83 1.88 -7.60 5.56
N VAL A 84 1.07 -6.54 5.47
CA VAL A 84 0.71 -5.72 6.65
C VAL A 84 0.01 -6.56 7.72
N ILE A 85 -0.95 -7.41 7.32
CA ILE A 85 -1.68 -8.28 8.25
C ILE A 85 -0.74 -9.33 8.84
N ALA A 86 0.13 -9.94 8.04
CA ALA A 86 1.11 -10.91 8.54
C ALA A 86 2.09 -10.29 9.56
N LEU A 87 2.55 -9.06 9.31
CA LEU A 87 3.40 -8.32 10.26
C LEU A 87 2.66 -7.99 11.57
N ASN A 88 1.37 -7.69 11.50
CA ASN A 88 0.56 -7.47 12.71
C ASN A 88 0.41 -8.75 13.53
N VAL A 89 0.21 -9.92 12.90
CA VAL A 89 0.21 -11.23 13.58
C VAL A 89 1.54 -11.52 14.27
N LEU A 90 2.65 -11.07 13.69
CA LEU A 90 3.99 -11.16 14.28
C LEU A 90 4.23 -10.14 15.41
N HIS A 91 3.23 -9.33 15.78
CA HIS A 91 3.35 -8.25 16.77
C HIS A 91 4.45 -7.23 16.42
N LEU A 92 4.69 -7.03 15.13
CA LEU A 92 5.68 -6.08 14.61
C LEU A 92 5.04 -4.71 14.31
N ASP A 93 4.33 -4.14 15.28
CA ASP A 93 3.53 -2.92 15.12
C ASP A 93 4.37 -1.72 14.68
N LYS A 94 5.61 -1.60 15.18
CA LYS A 94 6.56 -0.54 14.77
C LYS A 94 6.90 -0.66 13.29
N THR A 95 7.11 -1.89 12.81
CA THR A 95 7.41 -2.17 11.40
C THR A 95 6.21 -1.87 10.51
N VAL A 96 5.00 -2.26 10.94
CA VAL A 96 3.75 -1.91 10.24
C VAL A 96 3.57 -0.41 10.15
N THR A 97 3.77 0.31 11.27
CA THR A 97 3.65 1.77 11.31
C THR A 97 4.65 2.44 10.37
N SER A 98 5.92 1.99 10.37
CA SER A 98 6.95 2.52 9.48
C SER A 98 6.63 2.24 8.00
N LEU A 99 6.15 1.04 7.68
CA LEU A 99 5.75 0.66 6.33
C LEU A 99 4.56 1.50 5.84
N LEU A 100 3.54 1.68 6.67
CA LEU A 100 2.37 2.51 6.35
C LEU A 100 2.74 3.99 6.23
N ALA A 101 3.66 4.50 7.06
CA ALA A 101 4.18 5.86 6.92
C ALA A 101 4.90 6.04 5.58
N GLY A 102 5.77 5.08 5.20
CA GLY A 102 6.44 5.09 3.90
C GLY A 102 5.47 5.02 2.72
N ALA A 103 4.48 4.12 2.79
CA ALA A 103 3.42 4.03 1.79
C ALA A 103 2.59 5.33 1.70
N GLY A 104 2.35 5.99 2.83
CA GLY A 104 1.69 7.29 2.90
C GLY A 104 2.48 8.38 2.15
N ILE A 105 3.80 8.45 2.34
CA ILE A 105 4.67 9.39 1.62
C ILE A 105 4.63 9.11 0.11
N ILE A 106 4.70 7.85 -0.31
CA ILE A 106 4.57 7.46 -1.72
C ILE A 106 3.19 7.87 -2.26
N GLY A 107 2.13 7.65 -1.47
CA GLY A 107 0.77 8.06 -1.83
C GLY A 107 0.63 9.56 -2.03
N ILE A 108 1.25 10.37 -1.16
CA ILE A 108 1.29 11.84 -1.31
C ILE A 108 2.05 12.24 -2.58
N ALA A 109 3.22 11.64 -2.82
CA ALA A 109 4.02 11.94 -4.02
C ALA A 109 3.26 11.60 -5.32
N LEU A 110 2.58 10.44 -5.35
CA LEU A 110 1.70 10.08 -6.47
C LEU A 110 0.51 11.03 -6.59
N GLY A 111 -0.06 11.48 -5.47
CA GLY A 111 -1.12 12.48 -5.46
C GLY A 111 -0.69 13.81 -6.10
N PHE A 112 0.52 14.28 -5.79
CA PHE A 112 1.11 15.45 -6.46
C PHE A 112 1.38 15.20 -7.95
N ALA A 113 1.83 14.00 -8.32
CA ALA A 113 2.00 13.65 -9.74
C ALA A 113 0.67 13.67 -10.52
N PHE A 114 -0.47 13.39 -9.85
CA PHE A 114 -1.81 13.43 -10.44
C PHE A 114 -2.57 14.76 -10.21
N GLN A 115 -1.92 15.77 -9.63
CA GLN A 115 -2.57 17.02 -9.24
C GLN A 115 -3.24 17.73 -10.43
N ASP A 116 -2.53 17.87 -11.55
CA ASP A 116 -3.04 18.57 -12.74
C ASP A 116 -4.21 17.82 -13.39
N ILE A 117 -4.13 16.50 -13.45
CA ILE A 117 -5.21 15.65 -13.98
C ILE A 117 -6.47 15.80 -13.13
N SER A 118 -6.30 15.82 -11.80
CA SER A 118 -7.40 16.00 -10.86
C SER A 118 -8.02 17.39 -10.98
N ALA A 119 -7.21 18.43 -11.11
CA ALA A 119 -7.68 19.81 -11.30
C ALA A 119 -8.50 19.96 -12.59
N ASN A 120 -8.02 19.40 -13.70
CA ASN A 120 -8.74 19.40 -14.98
C ASN A 120 -10.06 18.62 -14.92
N PHE A 121 -10.07 17.48 -14.24
CA PHE A 121 -11.29 16.70 -14.03
C PHE A 121 -12.35 17.49 -13.22
N ILE A 122 -11.93 18.10 -12.10
CA ILE A 122 -12.83 18.91 -11.26
C ILE A 122 -13.36 20.12 -12.05
N ALA A 123 -12.51 20.78 -12.84
CA ALA A 123 -12.94 21.87 -13.71
C ALA A 123 -14.01 21.41 -14.71
N GLY A 124 -13.82 20.24 -15.34
CA GLY A 124 -14.82 19.63 -16.23
C GLY A 124 -16.15 19.36 -15.53
N VAL A 125 -16.12 18.75 -14.34
CA VAL A 125 -17.33 18.48 -13.53
C VAL A 125 -18.04 19.78 -13.13
N PHE A 126 -17.28 20.80 -12.71
CA PHE A 126 -17.81 22.09 -12.32
C PHE A 126 -18.46 22.84 -13.50
N MET A 127 -17.84 22.80 -14.68
CA MET A 127 -18.42 23.34 -15.90
C MET A 127 -19.71 22.62 -16.28
N ALA A 128 -19.75 21.29 -16.22
CA ALA A 128 -20.96 20.53 -16.51
C ALA A 128 -22.11 20.86 -15.54
N PHE A 129 -21.80 21.09 -14.27
CA PHE A 129 -22.79 21.42 -13.25
C PHE A 129 -23.30 22.86 -13.35
N ARG A 130 -22.39 23.85 -13.46
CA ARG A 130 -22.77 25.27 -13.50
C ARG A 130 -23.20 25.77 -14.88
N ARG A 131 -22.91 25.00 -15.94
CA ARG A 131 -23.11 25.39 -17.34
C ARG A 131 -22.74 26.85 -17.62
N PRO A 132 -21.54 27.31 -17.23
CA PRO A 132 -21.14 28.71 -17.47
C PRO A 132 -20.96 29.00 -18.97
N ILE A 133 -20.84 27.97 -19.79
CA ILE A 133 -20.68 28.02 -21.23
C ILE A 133 -21.56 26.92 -21.82
N SER A 134 -22.29 27.23 -22.89
CA SER A 134 -23.17 26.33 -23.62
C SER A 134 -22.60 25.99 -25.00
N VAL A 135 -23.02 24.84 -25.55
CA VAL A 135 -22.70 24.47 -26.93
C VAL A 135 -23.26 25.55 -27.86
N GLY A 136 -22.39 26.09 -28.71
CA GLY A 136 -22.70 27.17 -29.63
C GLY A 136 -22.27 28.57 -29.18
N ASP A 137 -21.80 28.74 -27.94
CA ASP A 137 -21.30 30.03 -27.45
C ASP A 137 -19.97 30.39 -28.12
N ILE A 138 -19.75 31.68 -28.38
CA ILE A 138 -18.44 32.20 -28.81
C ILE A 138 -17.67 32.59 -27.56
N ILE A 139 -16.48 32.00 -27.39
CA ILE A 139 -15.62 32.25 -26.24
C ILE A 139 -14.20 32.58 -26.69
N GLU A 140 -13.51 33.37 -25.87
CA GLU A 140 -12.08 33.65 -26.02
C GLU A 140 -11.32 33.09 -24.82
N THR A 141 -10.33 32.24 -25.08
CA THR A 141 -9.45 31.70 -24.02
C THR A 141 -8.01 31.64 -24.52
N ASN A 142 -7.05 31.97 -23.65
CA ASN A 142 -5.62 31.97 -23.98
C ASN A 142 -5.27 32.72 -25.30
N GLY A 143 -6.01 33.77 -25.64
CA GLY A 143 -5.81 34.57 -26.87
C GLY A 143 -6.38 33.96 -28.16
N TYR A 144 -7.19 32.90 -28.06
CA TYR A 144 -7.89 32.28 -29.18
C TYR A 144 -9.40 32.47 -29.06
N THR A 145 -10.05 32.97 -30.12
CA THR A 145 -11.52 33.07 -30.22
C THR A 145 -12.08 31.93 -31.05
N GLY A 146 -13.11 31.25 -30.54
CA GLY A 146 -13.76 30.15 -31.24
C GLY A 146 -15.19 29.92 -30.75
N LYS A 147 -15.94 29.09 -31.48
CA LYS A 147 -17.28 28.66 -31.09
C LYS A 147 -17.19 27.30 -30.41
N VAL A 148 -17.92 27.12 -29.31
CA VAL A 148 -18.00 25.84 -28.59
C VAL A 148 -18.82 24.84 -29.41
N GLU A 149 -18.26 23.66 -29.65
CA GLU A 149 -18.91 22.51 -30.30
C GLU A 149 -19.34 21.43 -29.30
#